data_AF-A0ABC9FWP0-F1
#
_entry.id   AF-A0ABC9FWP0-F1
#
_cell.length_a   1.000
_cell.length_b   1.000
_cell.length_c   1.000
_cell.angle_alpha   90.00
_cell.angle_beta   90.00
_cell.angle_gamma   90.00
#
_symmetry.space_group_name_H-M   'P 1'
#
loop_
_entity.id
_entity.type
_entity.pdbx_description
1 polymer ?
#
loop_
_entity_poly.entity_id
_entity_poly.type
_entity_poly.pdbx_seq_one_letter_code
_entity_poly.pdbx_strand_id
1 'polypeptide(L)'
;MGGCIGNLSKSQSLQDSKLKGSLIKKSQYSSTGNRRRWQSAAVAWAEMRRQWVGHQAEVLKKTAREPVISWSTTYDDLLSTSAHFPQPIPLSEMVDFLVDIWHEEGLYD
;
A
#
# COMPACT_ATOMS: atom_id res chain seq x y z
N MET A 1 -35.67 48.09 39.41
CA MET A 1 -35.59 48.14 40.89
C MET A 1 -36.89 47.52 41.39
N GLY A 2 -37.04 46.21 41.61
CA GLY A 2 -36.26 45.30 42.45
C GLY A 2 -37.20 44.85 43.59
N GLY A 3 -37.55 43.57 43.67
CA GLY A 3 -38.29 43.02 44.81
C GLY A 3 -39.20 41.83 44.48
N CYS A 4 -38.63 40.62 44.42
CA CYS A 4 -39.40 39.38 44.41
C CYS A 4 -39.76 39.01 45.86
N ILE A 5 -41.06 38.90 46.18
CA ILE A 5 -41.56 38.28 47.41
C ILE A 5 -42.31 37.03 46.98
N GLY A 6 -41.81 35.85 47.31
CA GLY A 6 -42.44 34.58 46.96
C GLY A 6 -41.82 33.45 47.75
N ASN A 7 -42.55 33.02 48.78
CA ASN A 7 -42.23 31.91 49.67
C ASN A 7 -41.93 30.63 48.88
N LEU A 8 -40.82 29.95 49.19
CA LEU A 8 -40.56 28.60 48.68
C LEU A 8 -40.96 27.57 49.74
N SER A 9 -42.18 27.05 49.56
CA SER A 9 -42.67 25.85 50.23
C SER A 9 -41.69 24.70 50.07
N LYS A 10 -41.38 24.05 51.19
CA LYS A 10 -40.76 22.73 51.23
C LYS A 10 -41.73 21.72 50.64
N SER A 11 -41.28 20.93 49.68
CA SER A 11 -41.92 19.67 49.30
C SER A 11 -40.90 18.65 48.83
N GLN A 12 -41.18 17.43 49.24
CA GLN A 12 -40.36 16.23 49.29
C GLN A 12 -40.26 15.51 47.93
N SER A 13 -39.13 14.83 47.72
CA SER A 13 -38.93 13.62 46.88
C SER A 13 -38.71 13.77 45.37
N LEU A 14 -37.48 13.46 44.93
CA LEU A 14 -37.25 12.48 43.85
C LEU A 14 -35.82 11.95 43.94
N GLN A 15 -35.65 10.65 43.72
CA GLN A 15 -34.37 9.96 43.83
C GLN A 15 -33.49 10.29 42.63
N ASP A 16 -32.44 11.09 42.82
CA ASP A 16 -31.46 11.32 41.75
C ASP A 16 -30.39 10.23 41.76
N SER A 17 -30.52 9.40 40.73
CA SER A 17 -29.58 8.34 40.36
C SER A 17 -28.12 8.77 40.48
N LYS A 18 -27.36 7.95 41.20
CA LYS A 18 -25.91 8.04 41.34
C LYS A 18 -25.27 7.84 39.96
N LEU A 19 -25.03 8.92 39.23
CA LEU A 19 -24.12 8.91 38.09
C LEU A 19 -22.72 8.61 38.64
N LYS A 20 -22.40 7.32 38.74
CA LYS A 20 -21.02 6.86 38.81
C LYS A 20 -20.39 7.24 37.48
N GLY A 21 -19.77 8.41 37.45
CA GLY A 21 -18.89 8.81 36.36
C GLY A 21 -17.95 7.65 36.09
N SER A 22 -18.15 7.00 34.95
CA SER A 22 -17.25 6.00 34.43
C SER A 22 -15.92 6.71 34.20
N LEU A 23 -14.99 6.52 35.14
CA LEU A 23 -13.59 6.81 34.89
C LEU A 23 -13.18 5.92 33.73
N ILE A 24 -13.29 6.46 32.52
CA ILE A 24 -12.62 5.94 31.34
C ILE A 24 -11.14 5.97 31.68
N LYS A 25 -10.63 4.84 32.18
CA LYS A 25 -9.20 4.58 32.29
C LYS A 25 -8.66 4.63 30.86
N LYS A 26 -8.14 5.79 30.45
CA LYS A 26 -7.29 5.85 29.26
C LYS A 26 -6.08 4.98 29.55
N SER A 27 -6.04 3.82 28.90
CA SER A 27 -4.87 2.94 28.86
C SER A 27 -3.70 3.72 28.27
N GLN A 28 -2.89 4.34 29.14
CA GLN A 28 -1.63 4.98 28.76
C GLN A 28 -0.47 3.99 28.70
N TYR A 29 -0.70 2.67 28.77
CA TYR A 29 0.38 1.67 28.80
C TYR A 29 0.69 1.01 27.44
N SER A 30 -0.04 1.32 26.36
CA SER A 30 0.15 0.67 25.05
C SER A 30 0.76 1.57 23.96
N SER A 31 0.80 2.89 24.15
CA SER A 31 1.22 3.84 23.09
C SER A 31 2.72 3.79 22.77
N THR A 32 3.57 3.61 23.77
CA THR A 32 5.03 3.56 23.58
C THR A 32 5.48 2.24 22.95
N GLY A 33 4.86 1.12 23.35
CA GLY A 33 5.11 -0.20 22.76
C GLY A 33 4.69 -0.26 21.30
N ASN A 34 3.51 0.28 20.97
CA ASN A 34 3.03 0.35 19.60
C ASN A 34 3.94 1.25 18.75
N ARG A 35 4.34 2.43 19.23
CA ARG A 35 5.24 3.34 18.51
C ARG A 35 6.57 2.67 18.14
N ARG A 36 7.19 1.95 19.07
CA ARG A 36 8.44 1.21 18.80
C ARG A 36 8.23 0.10 17.77
N ARG A 37 7.10 -0.62 17.83
CA ARG A 37 6.75 -1.66 16.86
C ARG A 37 6.60 -1.12 15.44
N TRP A 38 5.91 0.01 15.27
CA TRP A 38 5.74 0.66 13.96
C TRP A 38 7.07 1.15 13.40
N GLN A 39 7.93 1.73 14.24
CA GLN A 39 9.27 2.16 13.83
C GLN A 39 10.12 0.97 13.38
N SER A 40 10.11 -0.14 14.12
CA SER A 40 10.81 -1.36 13.72
C SER A 40 10.29 -1.94 12.40
N ALA A 41 8.98 -1.98 12.19
CA ALA A 41 8.38 -2.46 10.95
C ALA A 41 8.73 -1.56 9.75
N ALA A 42 8.70 -0.24 9.94
CA ALA A 42 9.06 0.73 8.91
C ALA A 42 10.54 0.61 8.51
N VAL A 43 11.44 0.42 9.48
CA VAL A 43 12.87 0.19 9.23
C VAL A 43 13.09 -1.12 8.48
N ALA A 44 12.46 -2.21 8.91
CA ALA A 44 12.55 -3.50 8.23
C ALA A 44 12.07 -3.41 6.77
N TRP A 45 10.95 -2.72 6.52
CA TRP A 45 10.44 -2.52 5.16
C TRP A 45 11.37 -1.66 4.29
N ALA A 46 11.94 -0.60 4.86
CA ALA A 46 12.91 0.24 4.15
C ALA A 46 14.19 -0.54 3.80
N GLU A 47 14.65 -1.41 4.69
CA GLU A 47 15.81 -2.28 4.47
C GLU A 47 15.53 -3.33 3.40
N MET A 48 14.38 -4.00 3.45
CA MET A 48 13.92 -4.90 2.39
C MET A 48 13.89 -4.17 1.05
N ARG A 49 13.26 -2.99 0.95
CA ARG A 49 13.24 -2.23 -0.31
C ARG A 49 14.63 -1.86 -0.82
N ARG A 50 15.58 -1.51 0.05
CA ARG A 50 16.98 -1.26 -0.36
C ARG A 50 17.61 -2.50 -0.98
N GLN A 51 17.36 -3.69 -0.44
CA GLN A 51 17.86 -4.95 -1.01
C GLN A 51 17.23 -5.25 -2.38
N TRP A 52 15.93 -4.97 -2.57
CA TRP A 52 15.24 -5.12 -3.86
C TRP A 52 15.74 -4.15 -4.94
N VAL A 53 16.02 -2.90 -4.57
CA VAL A 53 16.51 -1.87 -5.50
C VAL A 53 18.00 -2.05 -5.83
N GLY A 54 18.78 -2.65 -4.93
CA GLY A 54 20.23 -2.86 -5.09
C GLY A 54 20.65 -3.67 -6.32
N HIS A 55 19.78 -4.53 -6.86
CA HIS A 55 20.05 -5.27 -8.11
C HIS A 55 19.62 -4.53 -9.38
N GLN A 56 18.74 -3.54 -9.29
CA GLN A 56 18.26 -2.79 -10.47
C GLN A 56 19.37 -1.91 -11.07
N ALA A 57 20.25 -1.33 -10.23
CA ALA A 57 21.36 -0.51 -10.69
C ALA A 57 22.47 -1.30 -11.41
N GLU A 58 22.61 -2.60 -11.13
CA GLU A 58 23.46 -3.52 -11.91
C GLU A 58 22.77 -4.04 -13.17
N VAL A 59 21.45 -4.29 -13.13
CA VAL A 59 20.66 -4.69 -14.29
C VAL A 59 20.69 -3.62 -15.38
N LEU A 60 20.62 -2.34 -15.02
CA LEU A 60 20.71 -1.21 -15.96
C LEU A 60 22.08 -1.10 -16.64
N LYS A 61 23.13 -1.73 -16.10
CA LYS A 61 24.49 -1.72 -16.66
C LYS A 61 24.84 -2.96 -17.48
N LYS A 62 23.97 -3.98 -17.52
CA LYS A 62 24.18 -5.17 -18.34
C LYS A 62 23.89 -4.83 -19.80
N THR A 63 24.93 -4.32 -20.46
CA THR A 63 25.38 -4.54 -21.84
C THR A 63 24.30 -4.88 -22.86
N ALA A 64 24.31 -4.16 -24.00
CA ALA A 64 23.63 -4.53 -25.24
C ALA A 64 23.68 -6.04 -25.46
N ARG A 65 22.58 -6.71 -25.12
CA ARG A 65 22.39 -8.14 -25.19
C ARG A 65 21.56 -8.39 -26.44
N GLU A 66 21.81 -9.49 -27.13
CA GLU A 66 20.93 -9.90 -28.21
C GLU A 66 19.49 -10.05 -27.70
N PRO A 67 18.49 -9.59 -28.47
CA PRO A 67 17.09 -9.75 -28.14
C PRO A 67 16.78 -11.20 -27.76
N VAL A 68 16.07 -11.38 -26.66
CA VAL A 68 15.60 -12.69 -26.20
C VAL A 68 14.48 -13.20 -27.10
N ILE A 69 13.61 -12.29 -27.53
CA ILE A 69 12.53 -12.50 -28.49
C ILE A 69 13.11 -12.26 -29.88
N SER A 70 12.97 -13.25 -30.77
CA SER A 70 13.35 -13.08 -32.16
C SER A 70 12.38 -12.11 -32.84
N TRP A 71 12.90 -11.30 -33.77
CA TRP A 71 12.06 -10.47 -34.65
C TRP A 71 11.10 -11.30 -35.52
N SER A 72 11.40 -12.59 -35.70
CA SER A 72 10.56 -13.53 -36.46
C SER A 72 9.52 -14.28 -35.62
N THR A 73 9.45 -14.01 -34.32
CA THR A 73 8.50 -14.66 -33.41
C THR A 73 7.14 -13.96 -33.53
N THR A 74 6.04 -14.71 -33.55
CA THR A 74 4.67 -14.14 -33.52
C THR A 74 4.07 -14.24 -32.12
N TYR A 75 2.99 -13.51 -31.87
CA TYR A 75 2.28 -13.57 -30.58
C TYR A 75 1.81 -14.99 -30.24
N ASP A 76 1.26 -15.69 -31.22
CA ASP A 76 0.85 -17.08 -31.08
C ASP A 76 2.02 -18.00 -30.73
N ASP A 77 3.21 -17.78 -31.30
CA ASP A 77 4.40 -18.61 -31.00
C ASP A 77 4.86 -18.45 -29.54
N LEU A 78 4.74 -17.23 -28.98
CA LEU A 78 5.00 -16.99 -27.55
C LEU A 78 3.96 -17.64 -26.64
N LEU A 79 2.68 -17.61 -27.03
CA LEU A 79 1.61 -18.19 -26.22
C LEU A 79 1.42 -19.70 -26.42
N SER A 80 1.96 -20.25 -27.51
CA SER A 80 1.90 -21.68 -27.83
C SER A 80 2.63 -22.54 -26.81
N THR A 81 3.59 -21.95 -26.07
CA THR A 81 4.38 -22.64 -25.05
C THR A 81 4.40 -21.88 -23.74
N SER A 82 4.17 -22.59 -22.63
CA SER A 82 4.37 -22.05 -21.28
C SER A 82 5.83 -22.18 -20.81
N ALA A 83 6.76 -22.49 -21.71
CA ALA A 83 8.17 -22.61 -21.38
C ALA A 83 8.76 -21.27 -20.94
N HIS A 84 9.61 -21.29 -19.92
CA HIS A 84 10.32 -20.10 -19.50
C HIS A 84 11.38 -19.73 -20.53
N PHE A 85 11.54 -18.43 -20.79
CA PHE A 85 12.65 -17.93 -21.58
C PHE A 85 13.99 -18.29 -20.93
N PRO A 86 15.03 -18.58 -21.74
CA PRO A 86 16.34 -18.98 -21.23
C PRO A 86 16.98 -17.91 -20.34
N GLN A 87 16.56 -16.65 -20.49
CA GLN A 87 16.94 -15.55 -19.62
C GLN A 87 15.77 -14.55 -19.50
N PRO A 88 15.76 -13.69 -18.47
CA PRO A 88 14.73 -12.66 -18.32
C PRO A 88 14.70 -11.71 -19.52
N ILE A 89 13.49 -11.33 -19.93
CA ILE A 89 13.26 -10.37 -21.01
C ILE A 89 13.26 -8.95 -20.43
N PRO A 90 14.08 -8.03 -20.93
CA PRO A 90 13.98 -6.61 -20.60
C PRO A 90 12.59 -6.07 -20.94
N LEU A 91 12.02 -5.25 -20.06
CA LEU A 91 10.67 -4.73 -20.28
C LEU A 91 10.54 -3.93 -21.60
N SER A 92 11.58 -3.19 -21.98
CA SER A 92 11.59 -2.44 -23.24
C SER A 92 11.43 -3.37 -24.45
N GLU A 93 12.14 -4.51 -24.45
CA GLU A 93 12.09 -5.48 -25.56
C GLU A 93 10.68 -6.08 -25.71
N MET A 94 10.03 -6.41 -24.60
CA MET A 94 8.64 -6.89 -24.63
C MET A 94 7.66 -5.83 -25.14
N VAL A 95 7.89 -4.56 -24.80
CA VAL A 95 7.06 -3.45 -25.28
C VAL A 95 7.27 -3.22 -26.77
N ASP A 96 8.52 -3.17 -27.23
CA ASP A 96 8.87 -2.98 -28.65
C ASP A 96 8.22 -4.07 -29.52
N PHE A 97 8.37 -5.34 -29.11
CA PHE A 97 7.74 -6.49 -29.76
C PHE A 97 6.21 -6.38 -29.86
N LEU A 98 5.53 -5.99 -28.79
CA LEU A 98 4.07 -5.87 -28.80
C LEU A 98 3.60 -4.72 -29.69
N VAL A 99 4.33 -3.61 -29.73
CA VAL A 99 4.03 -2.48 -30.61
C VAL A 99 4.10 -2.89 -32.08
N ASP A 100 5.10 -3.69 -32.46
CA ASP A 100 5.25 -4.19 -33.82
C ASP A 100 4.05 -5.06 -34.23
N ILE A 101 3.67 -6.02 -33.38
CA ILE A 101 2.52 -6.91 -33.64
C ILE A 101 1.21 -6.12 -33.75
N TRP A 102 0.98 -5.19 -32.82
CA TRP A 102 -0.25 -4.40 -32.85
C TRP A 102 -0.34 -3.50 -34.08
N HIS A 103 0.79 -2.98 -34.56
CA HIS A 103 0.86 -2.20 -35.79
C HIS A 103 0.59 -3.08 -37.02
N GLU A 104 1.15 -4.30 -37.07
CA GLU A 104 0.89 -5.27 -38.14
C GLU A 104 -0.57 -5.73 -38.20
N GLU A 105 -1.21 -5.91 -37.03
CA GLU A 105 -2.62 -6.32 -36.92
C GLU A 105 -3.62 -5.17 -37.10
N GLY A 106 -3.16 -3.91 -37.15
CA GLY A 106 -4.04 -2.74 -37.27
C GLY A 106 -4.89 -2.47 -36.03
N LEU A 107 -4.45 -2.90 -34.85
CA LEU A 107 -5.17 -2.75 -33.57
C LEU A 107 -5.23 -1.30 -33.05
N TYR A 108 -4.47 -0.39 -33.67
CA TYR A 108 -4.36 1.02 -33.29
C TYR A 108 -4.86 2.03 -34.34
N ASP A 109 -5.52 1.57 -35.41
CA ASP A 109 -6.06 2.43 -36.48
C ASP A 109 -7.43 3.07 -36.12
#